data_AF-F6VG52-F1
#
_entry.id   AF-F6VG52-F1
#
_cell.length_a   1.000
_cell.length_b   1.000
_cell.length_c   1.000
_cell.angle_alpha   90.00
_cell.angle_beta   90.00
_cell.angle_gamma   90.00
#
_symmetry.space_group_name_H-M   'P 1'
#
loop_
_entity.id
_entity.type
_entity.pdbx_description
1 polymer ?
#
loop_
_entity_poly.entity_id
_entity_poly.type
_entity_poly.pdbx_seq_one_letter_code
_entity_poly.pdbx_strand_id
1 'polypeptide(L)'
;MPWVTNGNTAPRATFLSSNWFLYEENGLIEIGLNVTWYQNAEVFDQHIEGYVLELTSSMASAWSSKWIVHATVPSESIRKYENMVFNYHGFYHNSSNFFRNGRTYFIQLFSMPVYNQDNAAIYDSCEIDVPDCINREMAESSVCIDNEVDDYDESYFDLDEPDPTTPPSDK
;
A
#
# COMPACT_ATOMS: atom_id res chain seq x y z
N MET A 1 -7.02 20.53 -20.33
CA MET A 1 -6.11 19.74 -21.21
C MET A 1 -6.87 18.49 -21.63
N PRO A 2 -6.75 18.00 -22.87
CA PRO A 2 -7.40 16.75 -23.27
C PRO A 2 -6.69 15.57 -22.59
N TRP A 3 -7.45 14.71 -21.93
CA TRP A 3 -6.95 13.50 -21.26
C TRP A 3 -6.51 12.50 -22.34
N VAL A 4 -5.26 12.02 -22.27
CA VAL A 4 -4.75 10.98 -23.18
C VAL A 4 -5.12 9.63 -22.60
N THR A 5 -6.10 8.94 -23.19
CA THR A 5 -6.42 7.55 -22.86
C THR A 5 -5.45 6.64 -23.63
N ASN A 6 -4.39 6.19 -22.96
CA ASN A 6 -3.56 5.10 -23.49
C ASN A 6 -4.34 3.78 -23.35
N GLY A 7 -5.18 3.50 -24.35
CA GLY A 7 -6.08 2.34 -24.33
C GLY A 7 -7.18 2.48 -23.28
N ASN A 8 -7.97 1.43 -23.07
CA ASN A 8 -9.08 1.38 -22.12
C ASN A 8 -8.68 1.56 -20.64
N THR A 9 -7.43 1.94 -20.34
CA THR A 9 -6.95 2.16 -18.96
C THR A 9 -7.52 3.47 -18.41
N ALA A 10 -8.02 3.41 -17.18
CA ALA A 10 -8.52 4.57 -16.47
C ALA A 10 -7.43 5.64 -16.27
N PRO A 11 -7.76 6.94 -16.38
CA PRO A 11 -6.82 8.01 -16.08
C PRO A 11 -6.34 7.96 -14.63
N ARG A 12 -5.06 8.27 -14.41
CA ARG A 12 -4.40 8.23 -13.11
C ARG A 12 -5.01 9.21 -12.09
N ALA A 13 -5.33 8.72 -10.89
CA ALA A 13 -5.60 9.50 -9.69
C ALA A 13 -4.34 10.09 -9.07
N THR A 14 -4.47 11.09 -8.19
CA THR A 14 -3.31 11.77 -7.59
C THR A 14 -3.37 11.73 -6.07
N PHE A 15 -2.27 11.34 -5.42
CA PHE A 15 -2.16 11.40 -3.97
C PHE A 15 -2.24 12.84 -3.46
N LEU A 16 -2.99 13.02 -2.38
CA LEU A 16 -2.99 14.27 -1.59
C LEU A 16 -2.06 14.13 -0.39
N SER A 17 -2.14 13.00 0.31
CA SER A 17 -1.36 12.76 1.51
C SER A 17 -1.27 11.27 1.83
N SER A 18 -0.17 10.88 2.47
CA SER A 18 0.09 9.54 2.95
C SER A 18 0.81 9.64 4.29
N ASN A 19 0.23 9.10 5.34
CA ASN A 19 0.74 9.20 6.70
C ASN A 19 0.54 7.87 7.44
N TRP A 20 1.28 7.67 8.52
CA TRP A 20 1.00 6.65 9.53
C TRP A 20 0.31 7.30 10.74
N PHE A 21 -0.31 6.49 11.59
CA PHE A 21 -0.88 6.92 12.87
C PHE A 21 -0.90 5.75 13.87
N LEU A 22 -1.08 6.08 15.15
CA LEU A 22 -1.38 5.08 16.18
C LEU A 22 -2.87 5.05 16.50
N TYR A 23 -3.40 3.87 16.78
CA TYR A 23 -4.78 3.70 17.22
C TYR A 23 -4.88 2.62 18.29
N GLU A 24 -5.88 2.75 19.16
CA GLU A 24 -6.15 1.75 20.19
C GLU A 24 -7.15 0.70 19.67
N GLU A 25 -6.77 -0.57 19.77
CA GLU A 25 -7.62 -1.70 19.44
C GLU A 25 -7.46 -2.81 20.46
N ASN A 26 -8.56 -3.22 21.10
CA ASN A 26 -8.57 -4.25 22.13
C ASN A 26 -7.57 -4.01 23.29
N GLY A 27 -7.26 -2.75 23.60
CA GLY A 27 -6.31 -2.36 24.65
C GLY A 27 -4.84 -2.37 24.23
N LEU A 28 -4.57 -2.59 22.93
CA LEU A 28 -3.25 -2.52 22.30
C LEU A 28 -3.17 -1.23 21.47
N ILE A 29 -1.98 -0.60 21.45
CA ILE A 29 -1.70 0.57 20.61
C ILE A 29 -1.01 0.09 19.33
N GLU A 30 -1.73 0.12 18.22
CA GLU A 30 -1.33 -0.47 16.95
C GLU A 30 -1.02 0.59 15.89
N ILE A 31 -0.31 0.18 14.83
CA ILE A 31 0.09 1.05 13.72
C ILE A 31 -0.96 1.01 12.61
N GLY A 32 -1.44 2.18 12.20
CA GLY A 32 -2.31 2.36 11.03
C GLY A 32 -1.65 3.19 9.93
N LEU A 33 -2.14 3.02 8.70
CA LEU A 33 -1.81 3.85 7.55
C LEU A 33 -3.04 4.64 7.09
N ASN A 34 -2.82 5.90 6.74
CA ASN A 34 -3.82 6.77 6.15
C ASN A 34 -3.33 7.28 4.80
N VAL A 35 -4.04 6.93 3.74
CA VAL A 35 -3.80 7.46 2.40
C VAL A 35 -5.02 8.18 1.87
N THR A 36 -4.77 9.35 1.30
CA THR A 36 -5.79 10.20 0.71
C THR A 36 -5.37 10.57 -0.70
N TRP A 37 -6.30 10.46 -1.64
CA TRP A 37 -6.10 10.84 -3.03
C TRP A 37 -7.31 11.57 -3.57
N TYR A 38 -7.14 12.18 -4.74
CA TYR A 38 -8.23 12.81 -5.45
C TYR A 38 -8.32 12.36 -6.89
N GLN A 39 -9.54 12.45 -7.41
CA GLN A 39 -9.86 12.27 -8.82
C GLN A 39 -10.79 13.39 -9.25
N ASN A 40 -10.62 13.90 -10.47
CA ASN A 40 -11.60 14.82 -11.03
C ASN A 40 -12.96 14.12 -11.16
N ALA A 41 -14.03 14.78 -10.72
CA ALA A 41 -15.39 14.27 -10.70
C ALA A 41 -15.91 13.77 -12.06
N GLU A 42 -15.69 14.53 -13.14
CA GLU A 42 -16.09 14.13 -14.50
C GLU A 42 -15.34 12.88 -14.95
N VAL A 43 -14.05 12.80 -14.65
CA VAL A 43 -13.24 11.62 -14.98
C VAL A 43 -13.70 10.40 -14.18
N PHE A 44 -14.01 10.58 -12.89
CA PHE A 44 -14.51 9.50 -12.04
C PHE A 44 -15.79 8.88 -12.60
N ASP A 45 -16.80 9.70 -12.86
CA ASP A 45 -18.11 9.26 -13.34
C ASP A 45 -18.06 8.54 -14.71
N GLN A 46 -17.13 8.93 -15.59
CA GLN A 46 -17.05 8.40 -16.96
C GLN A 46 -16.09 7.22 -17.12
N HIS A 47 -15.08 7.10 -16.26
CA HIS A 47 -13.93 6.23 -16.53
C HIS A 47 -13.49 5.35 -15.35
N ILE A 48 -13.90 5.66 -14.13
CA ILE A 48 -13.35 5.02 -12.93
C ILE A 48 -14.37 4.06 -12.30
N GLU A 49 -13.99 2.79 -12.20
CA GLU A 49 -14.79 1.75 -11.52
C GLU A 49 -14.32 1.49 -10.07
N GLY A 50 -13.16 2.03 -9.73
CA GLY A 50 -12.52 1.86 -8.43
C GLY A 50 -11.03 2.12 -8.47
N TYR A 51 -10.34 1.71 -7.43
CA TYR A 51 -8.91 1.91 -7.25
C TYR A 51 -8.23 0.62 -6.80
N VAL A 52 -6.95 0.52 -7.11
CA VAL A 52 -6.06 -0.50 -6.56
C VAL A 52 -4.95 0.22 -5.83
N LEU A 53 -4.78 -0.12 -4.56
CA LEU A 53 -3.67 0.32 -3.73
C LEU A 53 -2.72 -0.86 -3.56
N GLU A 54 -1.48 -0.69 -3.96
CA GLU A 54 -0.42 -1.68 -3.79
C GLU A 54 0.66 -1.11 -2.87
N LEU A 55 0.97 -1.81 -1.80
CA LEU A 55 1.98 -1.44 -0.81
C LEU A 55 3.15 -2.40 -0.90
N THR A 56 4.36 -1.87 -0.97
CA THR A 56 5.60 -2.65 -1.00
C THR A 56 6.57 -2.10 0.05
N SER A 57 7.18 -2.99 0.83
CA SER A 57 8.26 -2.63 1.77
C SER A 57 9.57 -2.43 1.04
N SER A 58 10.41 -1.49 1.51
CA SER A 58 11.75 -1.26 0.97
C SER A 58 12.78 -2.35 1.30
N MET A 59 12.49 -3.24 2.27
CA MET A 59 13.38 -4.34 2.70
C MET A 59 13.49 -5.50 1.69
N ALA A 60 14.62 -6.21 1.70
CA ALA A 60 15.03 -7.23 0.71
C ALA A 60 14.07 -8.43 0.57
N SER A 61 13.36 -8.81 1.64
CA SER A 61 12.22 -9.71 1.62
C SER A 61 10.94 -8.91 1.34
N ALA A 62 10.81 -8.45 0.09
CA ALA A 62 9.73 -7.56 -0.32
C ALA A 62 8.37 -8.29 -0.29
N TRP A 63 7.68 -8.24 0.83
CA TRP A 63 6.26 -8.56 0.88
C TRP A 63 5.45 -7.38 0.36
N SER A 64 4.42 -7.69 -0.43
CA SER A 64 3.51 -6.71 -1.00
C SER A 64 2.08 -7.01 -0.56
N SER A 65 1.32 -5.96 -0.23
CA SER A 65 -0.12 -6.05 0.00
C SER A 65 -0.88 -5.29 -1.08
N LYS A 66 -2.02 -5.83 -1.51
CA LYS A 66 -2.84 -5.25 -2.56
C LYS A 66 -4.28 -5.15 -2.11
N TRP A 67 -4.85 -3.96 -2.18
CA TRP A 67 -6.25 -3.69 -1.86
C TRP A 67 -6.99 -3.21 -3.09
N ILE A 68 -8.15 -3.80 -3.34
CA ILE A 68 -9.06 -3.41 -4.41
C ILE A 68 -10.23 -2.67 -3.76
N VAL A 69 -10.39 -1.40 -4.12
CA VAL A 69 -11.44 -0.52 -3.59
C VAL A 69 -12.43 -0.25 -4.71
N HIS A 70 -13.63 -0.82 -4.60
CA HIS A 70 -14.74 -0.44 -5.46
C HIS A 70 -15.37 0.84 -4.92
N ALA A 71 -15.50 1.86 -5.78
CA ALA A 71 -16.08 3.14 -5.40
C ALA A 71 -17.26 3.44 -6.34
N THR A 72 -18.43 3.67 -5.77
CA THR A 72 -19.61 4.11 -6.50
C THR A 72 -20.17 5.35 -5.84
N VAL A 73 -20.46 6.37 -6.65
CA VAL A 73 -21.08 7.61 -6.17
C VAL A 73 -22.26 7.92 -7.07
N PRO A 74 -23.46 8.20 -6.52
CA PRO A 74 -24.61 8.56 -7.33
C PRO A 74 -24.31 9.81 -8.16
N SER A 75 -24.54 9.78 -9.48
CA SER A 75 -24.17 10.87 -10.39
C SER A 75 -24.83 12.21 -10.04
N GLU A 76 -26.00 12.20 -9.40
CA GLU A 76 -26.68 13.41 -8.90
C GLU A 76 -25.90 14.15 -7.80
N SER A 77 -24.99 13.45 -7.11
CA SER A 77 -24.15 14.00 -6.06
C SER A 77 -22.83 14.58 -6.59
N ILE A 78 -22.57 14.43 -7.89
CA ILE A 78 -21.28 14.78 -8.51
C ILE A 78 -21.38 16.16 -9.16
N ARG A 79 -20.57 17.10 -8.67
CA ARG A 79 -20.37 18.39 -9.34
C ARG A 79 -19.20 18.25 -10.30
N LYS A 80 -19.50 18.37 -11.59
CA LYS A 80 -18.60 18.12 -12.73
C LYS A 80 -17.18 18.71 -12.60
N TYR A 81 -17.04 19.90 -12.01
CA TYR A 81 -15.77 20.62 -11.91
C TYR A 81 -15.08 20.52 -10.55
N GLU A 82 -15.53 19.62 -9.69
CA GLU A 82 -14.93 19.41 -8.37
C GLU A 82 -13.98 18.21 -8.38
N ASN A 83 -13.10 18.16 -7.39
CA ASN A 83 -12.31 16.97 -7.11
C ASN A 83 -13.05 16.13 -6.08
N MET A 84 -13.18 14.84 -6.37
CA MET A 84 -13.62 13.85 -5.40
C MET A 84 -12.41 13.42 -4.59
N VAL A 85 -12.52 13.50 -3.27
CA VAL A 85 -11.46 13.12 -2.34
C VAL A 85 -11.83 11.80 -1.70
N PHE A 86 -10.91 10.85 -1.77
CA PHE A 86 -11.05 9.52 -1.21
C PHE A 86 -10.03 9.35 -0.10
N ASN A 87 -10.44 8.70 0.97
CA ASN A 87 -9.62 8.45 2.14
C ASN A 87 -9.73 6.96 2.50
N TYR A 88 -8.58 6.30 2.63
CA TYR A 88 -8.48 4.91 3.03
C TYR A 88 -7.59 4.80 4.26
N HIS A 89 -8.12 4.11 5.27
CA HIS A 89 -7.38 3.75 6.48
C HIS A 89 -7.08 2.25 6.46
N GLY A 90 -5.80 1.91 6.41
CA GLY A 90 -5.30 0.55 6.60
C GLY A 90 -5.01 0.34 8.09
N PHE A 91 -5.64 -0.65 8.70
CA PHE A 91 -5.45 -1.02 10.10
C PHE A 91 -4.61 -2.29 10.20
N TYR A 92 -3.86 -2.47 11.28
CA TYR A 92 -3.14 -3.70 11.58
C TYR A 92 -4.09 -4.72 12.24
N HIS A 93 -4.48 -5.77 11.52
CA HIS A 93 -5.36 -6.82 12.05
C HIS A 93 -4.73 -8.20 11.81
N ASN A 94 -4.16 -8.76 12.89
CA ASN A 94 -3.42 -10.04 12.89
C ASN A 94 -2.24 -10.06 11.91
N SER A 95 -1.39 -11.10 12.01
CA SER A 95 -0.16 -11.32 11.23
C SER A 95 -0.29 -11.25 9.69
N SER A 96 -1.50 -11.08 9.18
CA SER A 96 -1.87 -10.81 7.79
C SER A 96 -1.70 -9.34 7.36
N ASN A 97 -1.62 -8.37 8.28
CA ASN A 97 -1.38 -6.97 7.96
C ASN A 97 0.07 -6.56 8.26
N PHE A 98 0.62 -5.75 7.35
CA PHE A 98 2.05 -5.75 7.01
C PHE A 98 2.89 -4.63 7.66
N PHE A 99 2.25 -3.72 8.39
CA PHE A 99 2.89 -2.51 8.90
C PHE A 99 3.74 -2.82 10.12
N ARG A 100 5.01 -2.45 10.08
CA ARG A 100 5.97 -2.59 11.17
C ARG A 100 6.68 -1.25 11.37
N ASN A 101 7.07 -1.01 12.60
CA ASN A 101 7.92 0.11 12.99
C ASN A 101 9.28 0.05 12.27
N GLY A 102 9.89 1.21 12.08
CA GLY A 102 11.23 1.37 11.50
C GLY A 102 11.33 0.95 10.03
N ARG A 103 10.22 0.97 9.29
CA ARG A 103 10.16 0.56 7.89
C ARG A 103 9.61 1.67 7.01
N THR A 104 10.18 1.74 5.80
CA THR A 104 9.70 2.59 4.71
C THR A 104 8.87 1.75 3.75
N TYR A 105 7.74 2.28 3.34
CA TYR A 105 6.85 1.65 2.40
C TYR A 105 6.56 2.55 1.21
N PHE A 106 6.43 1.94 0.04
CA PHE A 106 5.97 2.59 -1.18
C PHE A 106 4.54 2.15 -1.48
N ILE A 107 3.65 3.11 -1.70
CA ILE A 107 2.27 2.86 -2.11
C ILE A 107 2.12 3.30 -3.54
N GLN A 108 1.63 2.41 -4.40
CA GLN A 108 1.20 2.69 -5.75
C GLN A 108 -0.32 2.70 -5.82
N LEU A 109 -0.89 3.75 -6.40
CA LEU A 109 -2.31 3.93 -6.62
C LEU A 109 -2.62 3.85 -8.11
N PHE A 110 -3.42 2.85 -8.48
CA PHE A 110 -3.94 2.69 -9.82
C PHE A 110 -5.44 2.98 -9.83
N SER A 111 -5.90 3.67 -10.87
CA SER A 111 -7.32 3.84 -11.14
C SER A 111 -7.80 2.71 -12.05
N MET A 112 -8.92 2.07 -11.72
CA MET A 112 -9.47 0.95 -12.47
C MET A 112 -10.44 1.41 -13.55
N PRO A 113 -10.46 0.76 -14.74
CA PRO A 113 -9.73 -0.47 -15.07
C PRO A 113 -8.24 -0.26 -15.44
N VAL A 114 -7.40 -1.26 -15.14
CA VAL A 114 -5.95 -1.25 -15.38
C VAL A 114 -5.55 -2.36 -16.35
N TYR A 115 -5.08 -2.01 -17.55
CA TYR A 115 -4.70 -3.00 -18.58
C TYR A 115 -3.19 -3.15 -18.81
N ASN A 116 -2.36 -2.24 -18.28
CA ASN A 116 -0.90 -2.33 -18.36
C ASN A 116 -0.24 -1.78 -17.09
N GLN A 117 0.01 -2.65 -16.10
CA GLN A 117 0.55 -2.27 -14.78
C GLN A 117 2.00 -1.78 -14.82
N ASP A 118 2.77 -2.13 -15.86
CA ASP A 118 4.19 -1.76 -15.97
C ASP A 118 4.42 -0.33 -16.48
N ASN A 119 3.34 0.39 -16.82
CA ASN A 119 3.44 1.76 -17.29
C ASN A 119 3.43 2.75 -16.11
N ALA A 120 4.60 3.31 -15.78
CA ALA A 120 4.72 4.32 -14.71
C ALA A 120 3.84 5.58 -14.90
N ALA A 121 3.30 5.82 -16.10
CA ALA A 121 2.37 6.94 -16.33
C ALA A 121 0.93 6.67 -15.84
N ILE A 122 0.58 5.43 -15.49
CA ILE A 122 -0.81 5.05 -15.14
C ILE A 122 -1.07 4.92 -13.63
N TYR A 123 -0.03 5.04 -12.81
CA TYR A 123 -0.16 5.06 -11.36
C TYR A 123 0.52 6.30 -10.77
N ASP A 124 0.06 6.68 -9.59
CA ASP A 124 0.76 7.63 -8.74
C ASP A 124 1.37 6.87 -7.57
N SER A 125 2.45 7.39 -7.00
CA SER A 125 3.12 6.72 -5.89
C SER A 125 3.52 7.67 -4.79
N CYS A 126 3.46 7.19 -3.55
CA CYS A 126 3.93 7.91 -2.39
C CYS A 126 4.74 7.00 -1.47
N GLU A 127 5.53 7.63 -0.61
CA GLU A 127 6.37 6.97 0.38
C GLU A 127 5.78 7.24 1.78
N ILE A 128 5.80 6.23 2.63
CA ILE A 128 5.45 6.35 4.05
C ILE A 128 6.58 5.78 4.89
N ASP A 129 7.16 6.62 5.73
CA ASP A 129 8.13 6.24 6.74
C ASP A 129 7.42 6.00 8.07
N VAL A 130 7.38 4.73 8.49
CA VAL A 130 6.91 4.36 9.83
C VAL A 130 8.12 4.40 10.77
N PRO A 131 8.11 5.25 11.81
CA PRO A 131 9.26 5.41 12.69
C PRO A 131 9.54 4.15 13.50
N ASP A 132 10.77 4.05 14.00
CA ASP A 132 11.20 3.00 14.92
C ASP A 132 10.76 3.26 16.37
N CYS A 133 11.09 2.34 17.28
CA CYS A 133 10.78 2.47 18.71
C CYS A 133 11.58 3.56 19.45
N ILE A 134 12.54 4.22 18.78
CA ILE A 134 13.28 5.34 19.38
C ILE A 134 12.43 6.61 19.29
N ASN A 135 11.53 6.69 18.31
CA ASN A 135 10.56 7.77 18.22
C ASN A 135 9.60 7.76 19.42
N ARG A 136 9.41 8.94 20.04
CA ARG A 136 8.61 9.10 21.25
C ARG A 136 7.17 8.63 21.11
N GLU A 137 6.53 8.90 19.97
CA GLU A 137 5.13 8.52 19.73
C GLU A 137 5.04 7.01 19.51
N MET A 138 5.92 6.46 18.67
CA MET A 138 5.96 5.01 18.39
C MET A 138 6.34 4.15 19.60
N ALA A 139 7.12 4.68 20.54
CA ALA A 139 7.52 3.97 21.75
C ALA A 139 6.34 3.54 22.63
N GLU A 140 5.16 4.16 22.46
CA GLU A 140 3.92 3.80 23.17
C GLU A 140 3.16 2.64 22.48
N SER A 141 3.56 2.24 21.28
CA SER A 141 2.89 1.17 20.54
C SER A 141 3.18 -0.21 21.14
N SER A 142 2.22 -1.12 21.01
CA SER A 142 2.33 -2.52 21.44
C SER A 142 3.52 -3.21 20.78
N VAL A 143 3.80 -2.93 19.50
CA VAL A 143 4.97 -3.49 18.79
C VAL A 143 6.32 -3.05 19.38
N CYS A 144 6.36 -1.96 20.15
CA CYS A 144 7.57 -1.50 20.84
C CYS A 144 7.61 -1.89 22.32
N ILE A 145 6.45 -2.13 22.93
CA ILE A 145 6.31 -2.54 24.33
C ILE A 145 6.51 -4.05 24.45
N ASP A 146 5.85 -4.81 23.58
CA ASP A 146 6.00 -6.25 23.46
C ASP A 146 7.30 -6.55 22.68
N ASN A 147 8.46 -6.28 23.31
CA ASN A 147 9.76 -6.78 22.88
C ASN A 147 9.88 -8.30 23.14
N GLU A 148 8.84 -9.09 22.85
CA GLU A 148 9.15 -10.43 22.37
C GLU A 148 9.76 -10.19 21.00
N VAL A 149 11.07 -10.40 20.95
CA VAL A 149 11.84 -10.54 19.74
C VAL A 149 10.97 -11.39 18.81
N ASP A 150 10.30 -10.73 17.88
CA ASP A 150 9.79 -11.36 16.68
C ASP A 150 11.07 -11.67 15.90
N ASP A 151 11.86 -12.63 16.43
CA ASP A 151 12.75 -13.53 15.74
C ASP A 151 11.83 -14.30 14.78
N TYR A 152 11.18 -13.57 13.88
CA TYR A 152 10.84 -14.08 12.58
C TYR A 152 12.19 -14.27 11.92
N ASP A 153 12.72 -15.44 12.24
CA ASP A 153 13.96 -16.01 11.77
C ASP A 153 14.07 -15.74 10.27
N GLU A 154 14.81 -14.68 9.90
CA GLU A 154 15.14 -14.43 8.50
C GLU A 154 15.96 -15.61 7.92
N SER A 155 16.46 -16.53 8.77
CA SER A 155 17.11 -17.77 8.32
C SER A 155 16.15 -18.86 7.84
N TYR A 156 14.82 -18.71 7.98
CA TYR A 156 13.87 -19.70 7.45
C TYR A 156 13.70 -19.68 5.92
N PHE A 157 14.42 -18.79 5.21
CA PHE A 157 14.36 -18.67 3.75
C PHE A 157 15.71 -18.79 3.02
N ASP A 158 16.76 -19.31 3.67
CA ASP A 158 17.88 -19.96 2.96
C ASP A 158 17.46 -21.38 2.52
N LEU A 159 16.35 -21.50 1.79
CA LEU A 159 16.03 -22.69 1.01
C LEU A 159 16.49 -22.45 -0.42
N ASP A 160 17.81 -22.55 -0.60
CA ASP A 160 18.50 -23.14 -1.76
C ASP A 160 19.99 -22.76 -1.72
N GLU A 161 20.73 -23.15 -0.67
CA GLU A 161 22.14 -23.44 -0.88
C GLU A 161 22.22 -24.84 -1.51
N PRO A 162 22.68 -24.98 -2.77
CA PRO A 162 22.88 -26.29 -3.37
C PRO A 162 23.97 -27.00 -2.57
N ASP A 163 23.63 -28.15 -2.00
CA ASP A 163 24.55 -29.03 -1.31
C ASP A 163 25.82 -29.26 -2.17
N PRO A 164 27.00 -28.76 -1.75
CA PRO A 164 28.23 -28.87 -2.53
C PRO A 164 28.74 -30.32 -2.65
N THR A 165 28.02 -31.30 -2.10
CA THR A 165 28.38 -32.72 -2.21
C THR A 165 27.67 -33.48 -3.33
N THR A 166 26.81 -32.83 -4.13
CA THR A 166 26.17 -33.50 -5.28
C THR A 166 26.96 -33.24 -6.57
N PRO A 167 27.66 -34.24 -7.15
CA PRO A 167 28.28 -34.07 -8.46
C PRO A 167 27.19 -33.99 -9.54
N PRO A 168 27.42 -33.26 -10.65
CA PRO A 168 26.48 -33.20 -11.75
C PRO A 168 26.19 -34.61 -12.28
N SER A 169 24.91 -34.97 -12.26
CA SER A 169 24.40 -36.17 -12.91
C SER A 169 24.43 -35.97 -14.42
N ASP A 170 25.49 -36.44 -15.08
CA ASP A 170 25.49 -36.67 -16.52
C ASP A 170 24.46 -37.76 -16.88
N LYS A 171 23.36 -37.37 -17.53
CA LYS A 171 22.76 -38.04 -18.71
C LYS A 171 21.46 -37.38 -19.17
#